data_AF-A0A2B2BNE7-F1
#
_entry.id   AF-A0A2B2BNE7-F1
#
_cell.length_a   1.000
_cell.length_b   1.000
_cell.length_c   1.000
_cell.angle_alpha   90.00
_cell.angle_beta   90.00
_cell.angle_gamma   90.00
#
_symmetry.space_group_name_H-M   'P 1'
#
loop_
_entity.id
_entity.type
_entity.pdbx_description
1 polymer ?
#
loop_
_entity_poly.entity_id
_entity_poly.type
_entity_poly.pdbx_seq_one_letter_code
_entity_poly.pdbx_strand_id
1 'polypeptide(L)'
;NLPEGRDQFNSLQEKLIERFAELREQHGFNYLHLACCRDTVEDRGTVQYLQDCAAEAEVATEFLYIEDIGLGERGQFTDTQDQVISNLFKLYPWEYMLREV
;
A
#
# COMPACT_ATOMS: atom_id res chain seq x y z
N ASN A 1 4.87 -33.89 -1.14
CA ASN A 1 6.23 -33.37 -0.92
C ASN A 1 6.73 -32.75 -2.21
N LEU A 2 6.86 -31.43 -2.24
CA LEU A 2 7.48 -30.73 -3.37
C LEU A 2 9.02 -30.95 -3.34
N PRO A 3 9.68 -31.02 -4.51
CA PRO A 3 11.14 -31.16 -4.58
C PRO A 3 11.88 -29.98 -3.94
N GLU A 4 13.10 -30.20 -3.45
CA GLU A 4 13.98 -29.15 -2.96
C GLU A 4 14.18 -28.06 -4.04
N GLY A 5 14.07 -26.79 -3.62
CA GLY A 5 14.23 -25.63 -4.51
C GLY A 5 12.97 -25.22 -5.28
N ARG A 6 11.81 -25.88 -5.07
CA ARG A 6 10.52 -25.39 -5.56
C ARG A 6 9.81 -24.59 -4.47
N ASP A 7 9.51 -23.33 -4.75
CA ASP A 7 8.53 -22.61 -3.97
C ASP A 7 7.11 -23.13 -4.28
N GLN A 8 6.23 -23.08 -3.29
CA GLN A 8 4.81 -23.11 -3.59
C GLN A 8 4.45 -21.78 -4.26
N PHE A 9 3.50 -21.79 -5.20
CA PHE A 9 3.05 -20.59 -5.91
C PHE A 9 2.57 -19.44 -4.99
N ASN A 10 2.35 -19.73 -3.71
CA ASN A 10 1.93 -18.77 -2.68
C ASN A 10 3.09 -18.16 -1.87
N SER A 11 4.36 -18.55 -2.10
CA SER A 11 5.49 -18.08 -1.26
C SER A 11 5.64 -16.56 -1.25
N LEU A 12 5.31 -15.88 -2.35
CA LEU A 12 5.33 -14.41 -2.39
C LEU A 12 4.28 -13.82 -1.45
N GLN A 13 3.05 -14.35 -1.46
CA GLN A 13 1.98 -13.89 -0.58
C GLN A 13 2.35 -14.09 0.88
N GLU A 14 2.84 -15.29 1.23
CA GLU A 14 3.29 -15.61 2.59
C GLU A 14 4.35 -14.61 3.08
N LYS A 15 5.36 -14.32 2.25
CA LYS A 15 6.41 -13.34 2.58
C LYS A 15 5.89 -11.90 2.68
N LEU A 16 4.91 -11.51 1.88
CA LEU A 16 4.29 -10.19 1.97
C LEU A 16 3.52 -10.03 3.28
N ILE A 17 2.71 -11.04 3.64
CA ILE A 17 1.96 -11.06 4.90
C ILE A 17 2.92 -11.03 6.09
N GLU A 18 3.94 -11.90 6.10
CA GLU A 18 4.97 -11.92 7.13
C GLU A 18 5.64 -10.55 7.27
N ARG A 19 5.97 -9.91 6.14
CA ARG A 19 6.62 -8.60 6.16
C ARG A 19 5.72 -7.51 6.74
N PHE A 20 4.43 -7.50 6.40
CA PHE A 20 3.50 -6.54 7.00
C PHE A 20 3.33 -6.78 8.50
N ALA A 21 3.28 -8.03 8.95
CA ALA A 21 3.21 -8.36 10.38
C ALA A 21 4.45 -7.87 11.14
N GLU A 22 5.65 -8.07 10.58
CA GLU A 22 6.89 -7.54 11.15
C GLU A 22 6.87 -6.00 11.25
N LEU A 23 6.45 -5.31 10.19
CA LEU A 23 6.35 -3.84 10.17
C LEU A 23 5.40 -3.34 11.27
N ARG A 24 4.26 -4.00 11.43
CA ARG A 24 3.28 -3.69 12.47
C ARG A 24 3.87 -3.84 13.86
N GLU A 25 4.47 -5.00 14.15
CA GLU A 25 4.99 -5.34 15.48
C GLU A 25 6.21 -4.51 15.88
N GLN A 26 7.11 -4.21 14.93
CA GLN A 26 8.38 -3.55 15.23
C GLN A 26 8.33 -2.03 15.07
N HIS A 27 7.41 -1.51 14.27
CA HIS A 27 7.37 -0.09 13.91
C HIS A 27 6.02 0.59 14.19
N GLY A 28 5.05 -0.11 14.79
CA GLY A 28 3.72 0.46 15.09
C GLY A 28 2.92 0.78 13.82
N PHE A 29 3.24 0.10 12.71
CA PHE A 29 2.61 0.27 11.41
C PHE A 29 1.22 -0.38 11.40
N ASN A 30 0.24 0.32 12.00
CA ASN A 30 -1.09 -0.25 12.26
C ASN A 30 -2.16 0.17 11.24
N TYR A 31 -1.89 1.24 10.47
CA TYR A 31 -2.82 1.76 9.47
C TYR A 31 -2.05 2.20 8.23
N LEU A 32 -2.49 1.74 7.06
CA LEU A 32 -1.83 1.96 5.77
C LEU A 32 -2.83 2.44 4.72
N HIS A 33 -2.56 3.62 4.15
CA HIS A 33 -3.22 4.04 2.91
C HIS A 33 -2.51 3.40 1.71
N LEU A 34 -3.27 2.89 0.75
CA LEU A 34 -2.74 2.44 -0.54
C LEU A 34 -3.36 3.26 -1.67
N ALA A 35 -2.53 3.67 -2.63
CA ALA A 35 -2.95 4.52 -3.72
C ALA A 35 -2.39 4.11 -5.09
N CYS A 36 -3.18 4.36 -6.13
CA CYS A 36 -2.77 4.33 -7.53
C CYS A 36 -3.47 5.47 -8.30
N CYS A 37 -3.08 5.70 -9.55
CA CYS A 37 -3.82 6.60 -10.43
C CYS A 37 -5.22 6.05 -10.74
N ARG A 38 -6.17 6.93 -11.05
CA ARG A 38 -7.54 6.51 -11.40
C ARG A 38 -7.62 5.75 -12.72
N ASP A 39 -6.77 6.11 -13.67
CA ASP A 39 -6.84 5.58 -15.05
C ASP A 39 -5.98 4.33 -15.28
N THR A 40 -5.55 3.65 -14.22
CA THR A 40 -4.65 2.49 -14.27
C THR A 40 -5.28 1.25 -13.62
N VAL A 41 -6.06 0.49 -14.39
CA VAL A 41 -6.77 -0.71 -13.90
C VAL A 41 -5.83 -1.81 -13.42
N GLU A 42 -4.69 -1.99 -14.09
CA GLU A 42 -3.66 -2.96 -13.68
C GLU A 42 -3.09 -2.62 -12.30
N ASP A 43 -2.71 -1.35 -12.10
CA ASP A 43 -2.19 -0.87 -10.81
C ASP A 43 -3.22 -1.04 -9.70
N ARG A 44 -4.51 -0.84 -9.99
CA ARG A 44 -5.58 -1.11 -9.01
C ARG A 44 -5.57 -2.57 -8.57
N GLY A 45 -5.36 -3.51 -9.48
CA GLY A 45 -5.24 -4.93 -9.17
C GLY A 45 -4.06 -5.23 -8.25
N THR A 46 -2.89 -4.66 -8.55
CA THR A 46 -1.69 -4.82 -7.70
C THR A 46 -1.85 -4.17 -6.33
N VAL A 47 -2.43 -2.98 -6.26
CA VAL A 47 -2.73 -2.29 -4.99
C VAL A 47 -3.73 -3.11 -4.16
N GLN A 48 -4.79 -3.64 -4.77
CA GLN A 48 -5.75 -4.49 -4.06
C GLN A 48 -5.07 -5.75 -3.50
N TYR A 49 -4.22 -6.39 -4.28
CA TYR A 49 -3.49 -7.58 -3.83
C TYR A 49 -2.61 -7.29 -2.60
N LEU A 50 -1.91 -6.16 -2.58
CA LEU A 50 -1.12 -5.74 -1.42
C LEU A 50 -2.00 -5.34 -0.23
N GLN A 51 -3.15 -4.73 -0.50
CA GLN A 51 -4.14 -4.41 0.54
C GLN A 51 -4.62 -5.67 1.25
N ASP A 52 -4.94 -6.72 0.47
CA ASP A 52 -5.40 -8.01 1.01
C ASP A 52 -4.30 -8.66 1.86
N CYS A 53 -3.03 -8.65 1.40
CA CYS A 53 -1.90 -9.16 2.18
C CYS A 53 -1.69 -8.40 3.51
N ALA A 54 -1.82 -7.07 3.49
CA ALA A 54 -1.69 -6.24 4.69
C ALA A 54 -2.85 -6.51 5.67
N ALA A 55 -4.07 -6.69 5.16
CA ALA A 55 -5.23 -7.04 5.97
C ALA A 55 -5.09 -8.43 6.62
N GLU A 56 -4.54 -9.43 5.91
CA GLU A 56 -4.21 -10.74 6.48
C GLU A 56 -3.15 -10.67 7.60
N ALA A 57 -2.26 -9.68 7.54
CA ALA A 57 -1.32 -9.36 8.62
C ALA A 57 -1.92 -8.48 9.73
N GLU A 58 -3.25 -8.29 9.71
CA GLU A 58 -4.04 -7.43 10.61
C GLU A 58 -3.49 -5.99 10.71
N VAL A 59 -2.99 -5.47 9.58
CA VAL A 59 -2.77 -4.03 9.37
C VAL A 59 -4.06 -3.46 8.79
N ALA A 60 -4.65 -2.46 9.45
CA ALA A 60 -5.82 -1.79 8.89
C ALA A 60 -5.41 -1.03 7.62
N THR A 61 -6.26 -1.05 6.60
CA THR A 61 -5.94 -0.42 5.31
C THR A 61 -7.07 0.46 4.82
N GLU A 62 -6.72 1.43 3.98
CA GLU A 62 -7.66 2.29 3.27
C GLU A 62 -7.16 2.52 1.86
N PHE A 63 -8.08 2.57 0.89
CA PHE A 63 -7.72 2.88 -0.49
C PHE A 63 -8.19 4.28 -0.86
N LEU A 64 -7.33 5.00 -1.59
CA LEU A 64 -7.71 6.23 -2.29
C LEU A 64 -6.95 6.36 -3.60
N TYR A 65 -7.49 7.14 -4.53
CA TYR A 65 -6.75 7.52 -5.72
C TYR A 65 -5.74 8.62 -5.40
N ILE A 66 -4.64 8.68 -6.13
CA ILE A 66 -3.63 9.75 -5.96
C ILE A 66 -4.26 11.13 -6.14
N GLU A 67 -5.18 11.24 -7.09
CA GLU A 67 -5.93 12.44 -7.42
C GLU A 67 -6.88 12.90 -6.29
N ASP A 68 -7.18 12.00 -5.34
CA ASP A 68 -8.02 12.29 -4.18
C ASP A 68 -7.19 12.63 -2.92
N ILE A 69 -5.85 12.58 -3.00
CA ILE A 69 -4.98 12.98 -1.88
C ILE A 69 -5.07 14.50 -1.71
N GLY A 70 -5.57 14.92 -0.55
CA GLY A 70 -5.69 16.31 -0.17
C GLY A 70 -4.39 16.89 0.41
N LEU A 71 -4.39 18.21 0.58
CA LEU A 71 -3.35 18.95 1.28
C LEU A 71 -4.00 19.76 2.43
N GLY A 72 -3.79 19.31 3.66
CA GLY A 72 -4.27 19.98 4.86
C GLY A 72 -3.60 21.34 5.09
N GLU A 73 -4.17 22.15 6.00
CA GLU A 73 -3.78 23.55 6.25
C GLU A 73 -2.30 23.74 6.63
N ARG A 74 -1.65 22.69 7.13
CA ARG A 74 -0.23 22.70 7.53
C ARG A 74 0.70 22.02 6.51
N GLY A 75 0.21 21.78 5.29
CA GLY A 75 0.96 21.10 4.23
C GLY A 75 1.06 19.58 4.42
N GLN A 76 0.15 18.98 5.18
CA GLN A 76 0.10 17.54 5.43
C GLN A 76 -0.77 16.88 4.36
N PHE A 77 -0.40 15.68 3.89
CA PHE A 77 -1.28 14.92 3.01
C PHE A 77 -2.46 14.34 3.78
N THR A 78 -3.66 14.43 3.22
CA THR A 78 -4.90 13.93 3.83
C THR A 78 -5.66 13.01 2.89
N ASP A 79 -6.45 12.10 3.45
CA ASP A 79 -7.40 11.30 2.69
C ASP A 79 -8.73 12.04 2.45
N THR A 80 -9.70 11.34 1.85
CA THR A 80 -11.02 11.89 1.52
C THR A 80 -11.90 12.22 2.73
N GLN A 81 -11.46 11.85 3.94
CA GLN A 81 -12.11 12.16 5.21
C GLN A 81 -11.31 13.17 6.04
N ASP A 82 -10.39 13.90 5.40
CA ASP A 82 -9.48 14.87 6.04
C ASP A 82 -8.58 14.26 7.13
N GLN A 83 -8.38 12.94 7.14
CA GLN A 83 -7.43 12.31 8.05
C GLN A 83 -6.02 12.41 7.50
N VAL A 84 -5.06 12.73 8.37
CA VAL A 84 -3.64 12.81 7.98
C VAL A 84 -3.13 11.43 7.59
N ILE A 85 -2.58 11.35 6.38
CA ILE A 85 -1.92 10.14 5.88
C ILE A 85 -0.53 10.05 6.53
N SER A 86 -0.37 9.07 7.43
CA SER A 86 0.89 8.82 8.14
C SER A 86 1.74 7.73 7.49
N ASN A 87 1.10 6.76 6.83
CA ASN A 87 1.75 5.67 6.09
C ASN A 87 1.08 5.53 4.73
N LEU A 88 1.87 5.54 3.65
CA LEU A 88 1.35 5.44 2.29
C LEU A 88 2.19 4.46 1.45
N PHE A 89 1.51 3.52 0.81
CA PHE A 89 2.04 2.82 -0.36
C PHE A 89 1.41 3.41 -1.62
N LYS A 90 2.21 3.70 -2.65
CA LYS A 90 1.69 4.20 -3.94
C LYS A 90 2.29 3.47 -5.13
N LEU A 91 1.43 3.05 -6.05
CA LEU A 91 1.82 2.79 -7.44
C LEU A 91 1.59 4.06 -8.26
N TYR A 92 2.44 5.05 -7.99
CA TYR A 92 2.54 6.29 -8.75
C TYR A 92 4.03 6.55 -9.00
N PRO A 93 4.49 6.59 -10.27
CA PRO A 93 5.90 6.77 -10.59
C PRO A 93 6.48 8.08 -10.05
N TRP A 94 7.67 8.04 -9.47
CA TRP A 94 8.35 9.26 -9.00
C TRP A 94 8.70 10.22 -10.15
N GLU A 95 8.92 9.67 -11.34
CA GLU A 95 9.23 10.40 -12.55
C GLU A 95 8.10 11.36 -12.96
N TYR A 96 6.85 11.03 -12.64
CA TYR A 96 5.72 11.90 -12.93
C TYR A 96 5.66 13.06 -11.95
N MET A 97 5.85 12.76 -10.65
CA MET A 97 5.97 13.78 -9.59
C MET A 97 7.09 14.79 -9.87
N LEU A 98 8.24 14.34 -10.41
CA LEU A 98 9.36 15.22 -10.76
C LEU A 98 9.13 16.07 -12.01
N ARG A 99 8.15 15.74 -12.85
CA ARG A 99 7.81 16.49 -14.07
C ARG A 99 6.71 17.53 -13.85
N GLU A 100 5.91 17.36 -12.80
CA GLU A 100 4.78 18.24 -12.45
C GLU A 100 5.19 19.45 -11.57
N VAL A 101 6.43 19.93 -11.73
CA VAL A 101 7.03 21.05 -10.95
C VAL A 101 6.84 22.40 -11.65
#